data_AF-A0A0R3TWG8-F1
#
_entry.id   AF-A0A0R3TWG8-F1
#
_cell.length_a   1.000
_cell.length_b   1.000
_cell.length_c   1.000
_cell.angle_alpha   90.00
_cell.angle_beta   90.00
_cell.angle_gamma   90.00
#
_symmetry.space_group_name_H-M   'P 1'
#
loop_
_entity.id
_entity.type
_entity.pdbx_description
1 polymer ?
#
loop_
_entity_poly.entity_id
_entity_poly.type
_entity_poly.pdbx_seq_one_letter_code
_entity_poly.pdbx_strand_id
1 'polypeptide(L)'
;MGWTLDEEIYLFMAIMTYKPAGRDRNFQMCCLAYKLQNETKLSYSISDIWKRIKELYNIELINENECVPYSEKPCEFSLPGYFSPIRSKEFPRYEPNLQISLKAKFNPEPTSKLLDDNPPCPTTHSPSSSPSSVTNIAVPVSAKRIRKSVRNTALERDKSMPPPTTMPTVKPVTILGMEGSANKLGIGVIRDGKVLSNPRLTYVTPPGLGFKPTETAIHHRNHVVKLARRSLLEANIKPDDLDAIAYTKGPGMGGPLQVVAIVARVLAQLWNKPLIGVNHCVAHIEMGRLVTGAQSPIVLYVSGGNSQVIAYSGGRYRIFGETLDIALGNCLDRFARVINLSNDPSPGYNIEQAAKKGIKFYELPYAVKGMDVSFAGILSYLKERAPKLLRTGEYTQADFCFSLQETVFAMVVEITERAMAHCDTKEVLIVGGVGCNMRLQEMMKCMAEERGATLCATDDRYCIDNGAMIAQAGWEMFHVGMTTPLAETIVTQRFRTDEVEAKWRI
;
A
#
# COMPACT_ATOMS: atom_id res chain seq x y z
N MET A 1 45.80 -11.48 -11.57
CA MET A 1 45.43 -12.46 -12.60
C MET A 1 43.97 -12.22 -12.93
N GLY A 2 43.64 -12.12 -14.22
CA GLY A 2 42.25 -11.94 -14.66
C GLY A 2 41.51 -13.26 -14.65
N TRP A 3 40.20 -13.21 -14.42
CA TRP A 3 39.32 -14.37 -14.55
C TRP A 3 39.27 -14.82 -16.00
N THR A 4 39.40 -16.13 -16.25
CA THR A 4 39.18 -16.70 -17.59
C THR A 4 37.70 -16.93 -17.85
N LEU A 5 37.30 -17.06 -19.13
CA LEU A 5 35.90 -17.31 -19.50
C LEU A 5 35.36 -18.60 -18.86
N ASP A 6 36.18 -19.65 -18.80
CA ASP A 6 35.79 -20.92 -18.18
C ASP A 6 35.55 -20.76 -16.67
N GLU A 7 36.41 -20.01 -15.97
CA GLU A 7 36.23 -19.70 -14.55
C GLU A 7 34.97 -18.88 -14.27
N GLU A 8 34.59 -17.98 -15.17
CA GLU A 8 33.33 -17.23 -15.07
C GLU A 8 32.11 -18.11 -15.28
N ILE A 9 32.20 -19.09 -16.19
CA ILE A 9 31.15 -20.09 -16.39
C ILE A 9 31.00 -20.94 -15.12
N TYR A 10 32.10 -21.40 -14.51
CA TYR A 10 32.05 -22.14 -13.24
C TYR A 10 31.51 -21.28 -12.09
N LEU A 11 31.91 -20.01 -12.00
CA LEU A 11 31.38 -19.07 -11.02
C LEU A 11 29.87 -18.87 -11.20
N PHE A 12 29.39 -18.73 -12.45
CA PHE A 12 27.97 -18.63 -12.76
C PHE A 12 27.20 -19.89 -12.34
N MET A 13 27.70 -21.08 -12.68
CA MET A 13 27.09 -22.36 -12.27
C MET A 13 27.07 -22.53 -10.75
N ALA A 14 28.09 -22.03 -10.05
CA ALA A 14 28.15 -22.06 -8.60
C ALA A 14 27.12 -21.09 -7.96
N ILE A 15 26.96 -19.87 -8.50
CA ILE A 15 25.98 -18.88 -8.03
C ILE A 15 24.53 -19.35 -8.24
N MET A 16 24.28 -20.13 -9.30
CA MET A 16 22.97 -20.79 -9.51
C MET A 16 22.61 -21.77 -8.38
N THR A 17 23.61 -22.28 -7.66
CA THR A 17 23.42 -23.23 -6.53
C THR A 17 23.51 -22.52 -5.17
N TYR A 18 24.43 -21.56 -5.02
CA TYR A 18 24.78 -20.91 -3.76
C TYR A 18 24.69 -19.40 -3.89
N LYS A 19 23.68 -18.80 -3.24
CA LYS A 19 23.36 -17.39 -3.44
C LYS A 19 24.19 -16.50 -2.49
N PRO A 20 25.05 -15.60 -3.00
CA PRO A 20 25.86 -14.70 -2.18
C PRO A 20 25.05 -13.49 -1.67
N ALA A 21 23.78 -13.69 -1.32
CA ALA A 21 22.86 -12.65 -0.88
C ALA A 21 21.96 -13.18 0.24
N GLY A 22 21.50 -12.27 1.11
CA GLY A 22 20.64 -12.61 2.24
C GLY A 22 21.26 -12.75 3.62
N ARG A 23 20.46 -13.24 4.57
CA ARG A 23 20.80 -13.54 5.98
C ARG A 23 21.99 -14.49 6.07
N ASP A 24 22.07 -15.49 5.19
CA ASP A 24 23.15 -16.50 5.19
C ASP A 24 24.24 -16.25 4.14
N ARG A 25 24.31 -15.04 3.56
CA ARG A 25 25.20 -14.71 2.43
C ARG A 25 26.67 -15.09 2.65
N ASN A 26 27.17 -14.96 3.87
CA ASN A 26 28.57 -15.26 4.19
C ASN A 26 28.83 -16.77 4.18
N PHE A 27 27.88 -17.57 4.65
CA PHE A 27 27.98 -19.03 4.63
C PHE A 27 27.83 -19.59 3.21
N GLN A 28 26.84 -19.07 2.47
CA GLN A 28 26.64 -19.40 1.05
C GLN A 28 27.90 -19.08 0.22
N MET A 29 28.58 -17.98 0.54
CA MET A 29 29.87 -17.64 -0.08
C MET A 29 30.99 -18.63 0.24
N CYS A 30 31.04 -19.15 1.46
CA CYS A 30 31.99 -20.22 1.79
C CYS A 30 31.71 -21.49 0.98
N CYS A 31 30.44 -21.88 0.83
CA CYS A 31 30.05 -23.02 0.01
C CYS A 31 30.39 -22.83 -1.47
N LEU A 32 30.11 -21.64 -2.01
CA LEU A 32 30.46 -21.26 -3.38
C LEU A 32 31.97 -21.30 -3.61
N ALA A 33 32.76 -20.70 -2.71
CA ALA A 33 34.22 -20.69 -2.81
C ALA A 33 34.79 -22.11 -2.78
N TYR A 34 34.27 -22.97 -1.90
CA TYR A 34 34.69 -24.37 -1.82
C TYR A 34 34.38 -25.15 -3.10
N LYS A 35 33.18 -24.94 -3.68
CA LYS A 35 32.80 -25.58 -4.95
C LYS A 35 33.71 -25.14 -6.09
N LEU A 36 33.94 -23.83 -6.22
CA LEU A 36 34.79 -23.26 -7.25
C LEU A 36 36.24 -23.77 -7.14
N GLN A 37 36.78 -23.85 -5.92
CA GLN A 37 38.13 -24.37 -5.67
C GLN A 37 38.28 -25.84 -6.05
N ASN A 38 37.25 -26.66 -5.81
CA ASN A 38 37.26 -28.08 -6.18
C ASN A 38 37.13 -28.30 -7.71
N GLU A 39 36.35 -27.47 -8.40
CA GLU A 39 36.11 -27.61 -9.85
C GLU A 39 37.25 -27.02 -10.70
N THR A 40 37.80 -25.87 -10.29
CA THR A 40 38.83 -25.16 -11.08
C THR A 40 40.26 -25.50 -10.65
N LYS A 41 40.45 -26.15 -9.49
CA LYS A 41 41.77 -26.38 -8.83
C LYS A 41 42.57 -25.10 -8.52
N LEU A 42 41.96 -23.92 -8.69
CA LEU A 42 42.57 -22.62 -8.43
C LEU A 42 42.16 -22.10 -7.05
N SER A 43 43.09 -21.49 -6.32
CA SER A 43 42.84 -20.92 -4.99
C SER A 43 42.49 -19.44 -5.06
N TYR A 44 41.27 -19.11 -5.48
CA TYR A 44 40.74 -17.76 -5.33
C TYR A 44 40.41 -17.47 -3.86
N SER A 45 40.82 -16.30 -3.35
CA SER A 45 40.38 -15.90 -2.01
C SER A 45 38.90 -15.51 -2.05
N ILE A 46 38.18 -15.66 -0.94
CA ILE A 46 36.76 -15.24 -0.82
C ILE A 46 36.61 -13.75 -1.18
N SER A 47 37.61 -12.92 -0.88
CA SER A 47 37.62 -11.50 -1.23
C SER A 47 37.64 -11.27 -2.75
N ASP A 48 38.43 -12.07 -3.49
CA ASP A 48 38.54 -11.95 -4.95
C ASP A 48 37.23 -12.36 -5.64
N ILE A 49 36.58 -13.40 -5.13
CA ILE A 49 35.28 -13.86 -5.61
C ILE A 49 34.22 -12.78 -5.36
N TRP A 50 34.17 -12.21 -4.16
CA TRP A 50 33.24 -11.11 -3.85
C TRP A 50 33.43 -9.92 -4.78
N LYS A 51 34.68 -9.53 -5.04
CA LYS A 51 35.00 -8.44 -5.95
C LYS A 51 34.47 -8.74 -7.35
N ARG A 52 34.71 -9.94 -7.86
CA ARG A 52 34.25 -10.32 -9.21
C ARG A 52 32.72 -10.36 -9.32
N ILE A 53 32.03 -10.91 -8.32
CA ILE A 53 30.56 -10.95 -8.32
C ILE A 53 29.96 -9.54 -8.33
N LYS A 54 30.56 -8.57 -7.62
CA LYS A 54 30.10 -7.17 -7.62
C LYS A 54 30.33 -6.45 -8.95
N GLU A 55 31.34 -6.86 -9.71
CA GLU A 55 31.59 -6.34 -11.06
C GLU A 55 30.57 -6.90 -12.07
N LEU A 56 30.13 -8.15 -11.90
CA LEU A 56 29.19 -8.82 -12.79
C LEU A 56 27.72 -8.54 -12.44
N TYR A 57 27.41 -8.31 -11.16
CA TYR A 57 26.04 -8.23 -10.65
C TYR A 57 25.87 -7.11 -9.63
N ASN A 58 24.72 -6.44 -9.68
CA ASN A 58 24.31 -5.53 -8.61
C ASN A 58 23.76 -6.33 -7.41
N ILE A 59 24.65 -6.69 -6.49
CA ILE A 59 24.34 -7.54 -5.32
C ILE A 59 23.29 -6.89 -4.39
N GLU A 60 23.15 -5.57 -4.38
CA GLU A 60 22.13 -4.87 -3.58
C GLU A 60 20.69 -5.08 -4.10
N LEU A 61 20.55 -5.37 -5.39
CA LEU A 61 19.28 -5.73 -6.02
C LEU A 61 18.97 -7.23 -5.94
N ILE A 62 19.98 -8.07 -5.69
CA ILE A 62 19.82 -9.51 -5.53
C ILE A 62 19.21 -9.78 -4.15
N ASN A 63 17.89 -9.83 -4.09
CA ASN A 63 17.12 -10.12 -2.88
C ASN A 63 16.98 -11.64 -2.68
N GLU A 64 16.94 -12.10 -1.42
CA GLU A 64 16.69 -13.51 -1.01
C GLU A 64 15.42 -14.13 -1.61
N ASN A 65 14.49 -13.32 -2.10
CA ASN A 65 13.15 -13.73 -2.46
C ASN A 65 12.93 -14.07 -3.96
N GLU A 66 13.99 -14.14 -4.77
CA GLU A 66 13.86 -14.68 -6.14
C GLU A 66 13.67 -16.20 -6.10
N CYS A 67 12.48 -16.68 -6.47
CA CYS A 67 12.19 -18.10 -6.65
C CYS A 67 12.95 -18.67 -7.87
N VAL A 68 13.97 -19.49 -7.60
CA VAL A 68 14.50 -20.51 -8.53
C VAL A 68 13.86 -21.85 -8.12
N PRO A 69 13.49 -22.75 -9.05
CA PRO A 69 12.74 -23.95 -8.70
C PRO A 69 13.64 -24.95 -7.98
N TYR A 70 13.48 -25.09 -6.67
CA TYR A 70 13.99 -26.26 -5.95
C TYR A 70 12.91 -26.85 -5.05
N SER A 71 12.78 -28.16 -5.17
CA SER A 71 12.01 -29.00 -4.28
C SER A 71 12.81 -29.18 -3.01
N GLU A 72 12.36 -28.63 -1.90
CA GLU A 72 12.46 -29.29 -0.61
C GLU A 72 11.54 -28.56 0.38
N LYS A 73 10.81 -29.33 1.16
CA LYS A 73 9.90 -28.81 2.18
C LYS A 73 10.74 -28.13 3.27
N PRO A 74 10.24 -27.05 3.90
CA PRO A 74 10.92 -26.39 5.01
C PRO A 74 10.86 -27.29 6.27
N CYS A 75 11.72 -28.30 6.34
CA CYS A 75 12.13 -29.08 7.52
C CYS A 75 13.08 -30.19 7.04
N GLU A 76 14.31 -29.82 6.65
CA GLU A 76 15.50 -30.69 6.69
C GLU A 76 16.71 -29.84 6.25
N PHE A 77 17.31 -29.12 7.20
CA PHE A 77 18.64 -28.54 6.94
C PHE A 77 19.66 -29.66 7.04
N SER A 78 20.25 -30.05 5.91
CA SER A 78 21.41 -30.94 5.89
C SER A 78 22.50 -30.36 5.00
N LEU A 79 23.75 -30.36 5.50
CA LEU A 79 24.93 -30.07 4.68
C LEU A 79 24.96 -31.08 3.52
N PRO A 80 24.97 -30.64 2.25
CA PRO A 80 25.05 -31.53 1.09
C PRO A 80 26.19 -32.56 1.23
N GLY A 81 25.97 -33.79 0.75
CA GLY A 81 26.87 -34.93 1.02
C GLY A 81 28.33 -34.74 0.59
N TYR A 82 28.59 -33.88 -0.39
CA TYR A 82 29.95 -33.52 -0.82
C TYR A 82 30.71 -32.60 0.16
N PHE A 83 30.03 -32.03 1.16
CA PHE A 83 30.67 -31.39 2.32
C PHE A 83 30.93 -32.37 3.48
N SER A 84 30.68 -33.67 3.30
CA SER A 84 31.05 -34.67 4.31
C SER A 84 32.53 -34.62 4.74
N PRO A 85 33.52 -34.25 3.89
CA PRO A 85 34.92 -34.11 4.31
C PRO A 85 35.15 -32.95 5.28
N ILE A 86 34.23 -31.99 5.38
CA ILE A 86 34.30 -30.88 6.34
C ILE A 86 33.71 -31.31 7.69
N ARG A 87 32.70 -32.19 7.70
CA ARG A 87 32.12 -32.73 8.94
C ARG A 87 33.13 -33.55 9.75
N SER A 88 34.11 -34.17 9.08
CA SER A 88 35.15 -35.00 9.71
C SER A 88 36.43 -34.24 10.08
N LYS A 89 36.54 -32.94 9.75
CA LYS A 89 37.69 -32.13 10.16
C LYS A 89 37.49 -31.65 11.60
N GLU A 90 38.43 -32.00 12.48
CA GLU A 90 38.52 -31.36 13.79
C GLU A 90 38.86 -29.88 13.60
N PHE A 91 37.88 -29.02 13.87
CA PHE A 91 38.13 -27.58 13.95
C PHE A 91 38.87 -27.30 15.27
N PRO A 92 40.04 -26.64 15.26
CA PRO A 92 40.67 -26.21 16.49
C PRO A 92 39.71 -25.26 17.21
N ARG A 93 39.17 -25.70 18.35
CA ARG A 93 38.42 -24.82 19.23
C ARG A 93 39.40 -23.77 19.74
N TYR A 94 39.01 -22.51 19.63
CA TYR A 94 39.75 -21.38 20.16
C TYR A 94 40.06 -21.62 21.64
N GLU A 95 41.35 -21.78 21.99
CA GLU A 95 41.79 -21.83 23.38
C GLU A 95 41.87 -20.41 23.96
N PRO A 96 41.25 -20.14 25.11
CA PRO A 96 41.15 -18.80 25.69
C PRO A 96 42.43 -18.37 26.43
N ASN A 97 43.63 -18.62 25.87
CA ASN A 97 44.91 -18.30 26.50
C ASN A 97 45.87 -17.51 25.59
N LEU A 98 45.38 -16.45 24.94
CA LEU A 98 46.25 -15.37 24.49
C LEU A 98 45.93 -14.09 25.28
N GLN A 99 46.67 -13.89 26.38
CA GLN A 99 46.76 -12.59 27.05
C GLN A 99 47.34 -11.56 26.09
N ILE A 100 46.50 -10.67 25.55
CA ILE A 100 46.97 -9.37 25.09
C ILE A 100 46.80 -8.41 26.27
N SER A 101 47.95 -8.06 26.85
CA SER A 101 48.08 -7.11 27.96
C SER A 101 47.65 -5.70 27.53
N LEU A 102 46.58 -5.20 28.12
CA LEU A 102 46.36 -3.77 28.31
C LEU A 102 46.30 -3.47 29.81
N LYS A 103 47.48 -3.40 30.44
CA LYS A 103 47.66 -2.67 31.69
C LYS A 103 47.56 -1.16 31.39
N ALA A 104 46.54 -0.49 31.90
CA ALA A 104 46.70 0.74 32.66
C ALA A 104 45.39 1.16 33.35
N LYS A 105 45.29 0.74 34.62
CA LYS A 105 44.72 1.45 35.79
C LYS A 105 43.37 2.15 35.62
N PHE A 106 42.34 1.64 36.31
CA PHE A 106 41.70 2.40 37.40
C PHE A 106 41.18 1.43 38.46
N ASN A 107 41.68 1.61 39.68
CA ASN A 107 41.38 0.81 40.87
C ASN A 107 40.15 1.41 41.57
N PRO A 108 39.20 0.63 42.10
CA PRO A 108 38.08 1.13 42.87
C PRO A 108 38.42 1.09 44.36
N GLU A 109 38.22 2.18 45.10
CA GLU A 109 37.91 2.08 46.54
C GLU A 109 36.97 3.21 47.00
N PRO A 110 36.18 2.97 48.08
CA PRO A 110 34.95 3.68 48.37
C PRO A 110 35.11 4.68 49.52
N THR A 111 34.42 5.82 49.47
CA THR A 111 34.20 6.64 50.68
C THR A 111 33.00 7.57 50.57
N SER A 112 32.41 7.80 51.74
CA SER A 112 31.15 8.45 52.05
C SER A 112 31.13 9.98 51.91
N LYS A 113 29.89 10.50 51.85
CA LYS A 113 29.40 11.85 52.22
C LYS A 113 29.41 12.95 51.13
N LEU A 114 28.17 13.30 50.76
CA LEU A 114 27.56 14.64 50.77
C LEU A 114 27.96 15.71 49.72
N LEU A 115 26.89 16.31 49.19
CA LEU A 115 26.69 17.68 48.71
C LEU A 115 26.86 17.97 47.20
N ASP A 116 25.71 18.33 46.62
CA ASP A 116 25.43 19.49 45.77
C ASP A 116 26.43 19.87 44.67
N ASP A 117 26.02 19.61 43.41
CA ASP A 117 25.77 20.67 42.41
C ASP A 117 25.44 20.06 41.05
N ASN A 118 24.16 20.12 40.64
CA ASN A 118 23.74 19.91 39.26
C ASN A 118 23.15 21.24 38.75
N PRO A 119 23.69 21.87 37.69
CA PRO A 119 22.91 22.84 36.92
C PRO A 119 22.02 22.08 35.91
N PRO A 120 20.70 22.31 35.88
CA PRO A 120 19.78 21.60 35.01
C PRO A 120 19.66 22.24 33.62
N CYS A 121 19.41 21.39 32.63
CA CYS A 121 18.95 21.75 31.29
C CYS A 121 17.49 22.25 31.36
N PRO A 122 17.12 23.38 30.75
CA PRO A 122 15.82 24.00 30.99
C PRO A 122 14.70 23.34 30.17
N THR A 123 13.64 22.93 30.87
CA THR A 123 12.30 22.75 30.28
C THR A 123 11.26 23.51 31.11
N THR A 124 10.18 23.89 30.41
CA THR A 124 8.85 24.29 30.89
C THR A 124 8.60 25.78 31.17
N HIS A 125 7.63 26.33 30.45
CA HIS A 125 6.78 27.42 30.93
C HIS A 125 5.33 27.02 30.74
N SER A 126 4.59 27.03 31.85
CA SER A 126 3.13 27.14 31.92
C SER A 126 2.80 28.01 33.16
N PRO A 127 1.54 28.42 33.37
CA PRO A 127 1.05 29.79 33.26
C PRO A 127 1.00 30.57 34.59
N SER A 128 0.93 31.91 34.54
CA SER A 128 0.45 32.70 35.68
C SER A 128 -0.26 34.00 35.25
N SER A 129 -1.20 34.42 36.10
CA SER A 129 -2.26 35.40 35.89
C SER A 129 -2.00 36.77 36.56
N SER A 130 -2.29 37.87 35.83
CA SER A 130 -2.81 39.22 36.27
C SER A 130 -1.97 40.12 37.22
N PRO A 131 -2.20 41.47 37.33
CA PRO A 131 -3.31 42.31 36.82
C PRO A 131 -2.98 43.69 36.17
N SER A 132 -4.02 44.24 35.50
CA SER A 132 -4.46 45.66 35.35
C SER A 132 -3.56 46.77 34.77
N SER A 133 -4.00 47.39 33.65
CA SER A 133 -4.49 48.79 33.60
C SER A 133 -4.91 49.28 32.19
N VAL A 134 -6.21 49.52 32.01
CA VAL A 134 -6.92 50.63 31.33
C VAL A 134 -6.19 51.44 30.23
N THR A 135 -6.74 51.43 29.01
CA THR A 135 -7.36 52.63 28.39
C THR A 135 -8.18 52.29 27.15
N ASN A 136 -9.37 52.90 27.09
CA ASN A 136 -10.41 52.79 26.08
C ASN A 136 -10.08 53.57 24.81
N ILE A 137 -10.42 53.01 23.64
CA ILE A 137 -10.99 53.80 22.54
C ILE A 137 -12.22 53.05 22.01
N ALA A 138 -13.39 53.61 22.28
CA ALA A 138 -14.67 53.29 21.66
C ALA A 138 -14.79 54.04 20.30
N VAL A 139 -15.58 53.64 19.31
CA VAL A 139 -17.03 53.86 19.09
C VAL A 139 -17.26 53.64 17.55
N PRO A 140 -18.45 53.48 16.93
CA PRO A 140 -19.73 52.82 17.28
C PRO A 140 -20.23 51.79 16.24
N VAL A 141 -21.29 51.08 16.66
CA VAL A 141 -22.29 50.38 15.81
C VAL A 141 -23.44 51.33 15.43
N SER A 142 -23.84 51.38 14.15
CA SER A 142 -25.20 51.58 13.60
C SER A 142 -25.10 51.65 12.06
N ALA A 143 -26.05 51.27 11.18
CA ALA A 143 -27.50 51.19 11.29
C ALA A 143 -28.12 50.41 10.10
N LYS A 144 -29.33 49.89 10.34
CA LYS A 144 -30.51 49.88 9.45
C LYS A 144 -30.50 49.11 8.11
N ARG A 145 -31.27 48.01 8.15
CA ARG A 145 -32.18 47.51 7.09
C ARG A 145 -32.79 48.63 6.24
N ILE A 146 -32.61 48.58 4.93
CA ILE A 146 -33.47 49.23 3.92
C ILE A 146 -33.79 48.21 2.83
N ARG A 147 -35.06 47.79 2.77
CA ARG A 147 -35.67 47.18 1.58
C ARG A 147 -35.86 48.28 0.54
N LYS A 148 -35.31 48.10 -0.67
CA LYS A 148 -35.78 48.81 -1.87
C LYS A 148 -35.99 47.81 -3.00
N SER A 149 -37.26 47.68 -3.37
CA SER A 149 -37.70 47.11 -4.63
C SER A 149 -37.13 47.96 -5.77
N VAL A 150 -36.51 47.32 -6.76
CA VAL A 150 -36.21 47.98 -8.03
C VAL A 150 -37.07 47.32 -9.10
N ARG A 151 -37.98 48.14 -9.62
CA ARG A 151 -38.86 47.89 -10.76
C ARG A 151 -38.03 47.64 -12.02
N ASN A 152 -38.56 46.79 -12.89
CA ASN A 152 -38.24 46.71 -14.31
C ASN A 152 -38.20 48.10 -14.95
N THR A 153 -37.04 48.47 -15.50
CA THR A 153 -36.93 49.41 -16.61
C THR A 153 -36.13 48.73 -17.68
N ALA A 154 -36.82 48.32 -18.74
CA ALA A 154 -36.21 47.91 -20.00
C ALA A 154 -35.42 49.12 -20.54
N LEU A 155 -34.12 48.93 -20.74
CA LEU A 155 -33.26 49.84 -21.48
C LEU A 155 -32.73 49.09 -22.69
N GLU A 156 -32.87 49.76 -23.83
CA GLU A 156 -32.69 49.28 -25.18
C GLU A 156 -31.28 48.72 -25.41
N ARG A 157 -31.21 47.63 -26.19
CA ARG A 157 -29.95 47.01 -26.60
C ARG A 157 -29.27 47.89 -27.64
N ASP A 158 -28.16 48.50 -27.25
CA ASP A 158 -27.16 49.03 -28.17
C ASP A 158 -26.64 47.89 -29.07
N LYS A 159 -26.80 48.04 -30.39
CA LYS A 159 -26.47 47.04 -31.41
C LYS A 159 -24.99 47.07 -31.85
N SER A 160 -24.10 47.66 -31.05
CA SER A 160 -22.71 47.88 -31.45
C SER A 160 -21.64 47.08 -30.69
N MET A 161 -22.00 46.17 -29.77
CA MET A 161 -20.97 45.32 -29.13
C MET A 161 -20.59 44.12 -30.02
N PRO A 162 -19.28 43.83 -30.21
CA PRO A 162 -18.85 42.59 -30.83
C PRO A 162 -19.34 41.39 -29.98
N PRO A 163 -19.65 40.24 -30.61
CA PRO A 163 -20.15 39.08 -29.89
C PRO A 163 -19.18 38.70 -28.77
N PRO A 164 -19.68 38.22 -27.62
CA PRO A 164 -18.82 37.77 -26.53
C PRO A 164 -17.90 36.71 -27.11
N THR A 165 -16.59 36.95 -26.99
CA THR A 165 -15.55 36.04 -27.44
C THR A 165 -15.82 34.70 -26.77
N THR A 166 -16.23 33.72 -27.56
CA THR A 166 -16.44 32.35 -27.07
C THR A 166 -15.14 31.90 -26.43
N MET A 167 -15.15 31.69 -25.11
CA MET A 167 -14.08 31.00 -24.40
C MET A 167 -13.75 29.75 -25.23
N PRO A 168 -12.47 29.48 -25.54
CA PRO A 168 -12.12 28.30 -26.31
C PRO A 168 -12.71 27.09 -25.57
N THR A 169 -13.60 26.37 -26.25
CA THR A 169 -14.20 25.14 -25.72
C THR A 169 -13.04 24.17 -25.51
N VAL A 170 -12.62 23.99 -24.25
CA VAL A 170 -11.58 23.03 -23.89
C VAL A 170 -12.07 21.67 -24.38
N LYS A 171 -11.32 21.05 -25.29
CA LYS A 171 -11.67 19.73 -25.80
C LYS A 171 -11.72 18.77 -24.61
N PRO A 172 -12.80 17.99 -24.45
CA PRO A 172 -12.93 17.08 -23.33
C PRO A 172 -11.83 16.01 -23.36
N VAL A 173 -11.20 15.75 -22.22
CA VAL A 173 -10.06 14.82 -22.10
C VAL A 173 -10.58 13.43 -21.76
N THR A 174 -10.16 12.43 -22.54
CA THR A 174 -10.58 11.03 -22.42
C THR A 174 -9.40 10.13 -22.07
N ILE A 175 -9.49 9.40 -20.95
CA ILE A 175 -8.43 8.52 -20.44
C ILE A 175 -8.93 7.09 -20.36
N LEU A 176 -8.12 6.15 -20.87
CA LEU A 176 -8.30 4.71 -20.64
C LEU A 176 -7.43 4.29 -19.44
N GLY A 177 -8.02 3.75 -18.39
CA GLY A 177 -7.34 3.26 -17.19
C GLY A 177 -7.30 1.74 -17.10
N MET A 178 -6.15 1.17 -16.77
CA MET A 178 -5.94 -0.27 -16.66
C MET A 178 -5.45 -0.68 -15.25
N GLU A 179 -6.26 -1.47 -14.55
CA GLU A 179 -6.00 -1.97 -13.19
C GLU A 179 -5.82 -3.50 -13.19
N GLY A 180 -4.77 -3.97 -12.51
CA GLY A 180 -4.49 -5.41 -12.32
C GLY A 180 -3.35 -5.67 -11.33
N SER A 181 -3.35 -4.94 -10.22
CA SER A 181 -2.37 -5.07 -9.13
C SER A 181 -2.59 -6.32 -8.27
N ALA A 182 -3.85 -6.78 -8.18
CA ALA A 182 -4.29 -7.87 -7.31
C ALA A 182 -5.04 -8.95 -8.11
N ASN A 183 -6.07 -9.57 -7.53
CA ASN A 183 -6.87 -10.62 -8.20
C ASN A 183 -7.99 -10.08 -9.11
N LYS A 184 -8.23 -8.77 -9.11
CA LYS A 184 -9.19 -8.11 -10.01
C LYS A 184 -8.42 -7.53 -11.19
N LEU A 185 -9.00 -7.68 -12.37
CA LEU A 185 -8.58 -7.00 -13.59
C LEU A 185 -9.72 -6.08 -14.01
N GLY A 186 -9.45 -4.79 -14.14
CA GLY A 186 -10.44 -3.78 -14.52
C GLY A 186 -9.89 -2.85 -15.58
N ILE A 187 -10.70 -2.54 -16.59
CA ILE A 187 -10.38 -1.51 -17.59
C ILE A 187 -11.53 -0.51 -17.59
N GLY A 188 -11.24 0.78 -17.47
CA GLY A 188 -12.26 1.81 -17.41
C GLY A 188 -11.92 3.00 -18.29
N VAL A 189 -12.94 3.74 -18.72
CA VAL A 189 -12.79 4.96 -19.50
C VAL A 189 -13.43 6.11 -18.75
N ILE A 190 -12.69 7.21 -18.58
CA ILE A 190 -13.19 8.46 -18.04
C ILE A 190 -13.06 9.57 -19.07
N ARG A 191 -14.07 10.45 -19.11
CA ARG A 191 -14.06 11.71 -19.86
C ARG A 191 -14.49 12.84 -18.94
N ASP A 192 -13.57 13.74 -18.61
CA ASP A 192 -13.79 14.90 -17.72
C ASP A 192 -14.60 14.57 -16.45
N GLY A 193 -14.08 13.63 -15.65
CA GLY A 193 -14.73 13.21 -14.41
C GLY A 193 -16.00 12.36 -14.60
N LYS A 194 -16.39 12.01 -15.82
CA LYS A 194 -17.50 11.08 -16.09
C LYS A 194 -16.99 9.70 -16.46
N VAL A 195 -17.44 8.69 -15.74
CA VAL A 195 -17.15 7.27 -16.04
C VAL A 195 -18.02 6.84 -17.22
N LEU A 196 -17.38 6.53 -18.36
CA LEU A 196 -18.04 6.04 -19.57
C LEU A 196 -18.12 4.52 -19.62
N SER A 197 -17.13 3.82 -19.06
CA SER A 197 -17.16 2.37 -18.87
C SER A 197 -16.30 1.95 -17.69
N ASN A 198 -16.62 0.80 -17.09
CA ASN A 198 -15.84 0.24 -15.98
C ASN A 198 -15.96 -1.30 -15.86
N PRO A 199 -15.81 -2.09 -16.93
CA PRO A 199 -15.88 -3.54 -16.84
C PRO A 199 -14.73 -4.13 -16.01
N ARG A 200 -15.05 -5.15 -15.20
CA ARG A 200 -14.13 -5.82 -14.27
C ARG A 200 -14.32 -7.33 -14.28
N LEU A 201 -13.24 -8.07 -14.07
CA LEU A 201 -13.21 -9.52 -13.87
C LEU A 201 -12.40 -9.86 -12.62
N THR A 202 -12.85 -10.84 -11.86
CA THR A 202 -12.20 -11.29 -10.62
C THR A 202 -11.70 -12.72 -10.80
N TYR A 203 -10.44 -12.97 -10.45
CA TYR A 203 -9.94 -14.32 -10.27
C TYR A 203 -10.39 -14.86 -8.91
N VAL A 204 -11.28 -15.85 -8.94
CA VAL A 204 -11.85 -16.51 -7.75
C VAL A 204 -11.18 -17.87 -7.56
N THR A 205 -10.61 -18.10 -6.37
CA THR A 205 -10.02 -19.38 -5.98
C THR A 205 -11.01 -20.26 -5.23
N PRO A 206 -10.86 -21.61 -5.26
CA PRO A 206 -11.66 -22.50 -4.43
C PRO A 206 -11.61 -22.10 -2.94
N PRO A 207 -12.68 -22.38 -2.15
CA PRO A 207 -12.69 -22.12 -0.71
C PRO A 207 -11.46 -22.69 0.00
N GLY A 208 -10.95 -21.95 1.00
CA GLY A 208 -9.73 -22.33 1.73
C GLY A 208 -8.41 -21.93 1.05
N LEU A 209 -8.41 -21.59 -0.25
CA LEU A 209 -7.21 -21.18 -0.99
C LEU A 209 -7.17 -19.67 -1.23
N GLY A 210 -5.96 -19.09 -1.20
CA GLY A 210 -5.72 -17.71 -1.66
C GLY A 210 -5.17 -17.68 -3.08
N PHE A 211 -5.39 -16.57 -3.79
CA PHE A 211 -4.83 -16.37 -5.12
C PHE A 211 -3.31 -16.21 -5.07
N LYS A 212 -2.60 -16.88 -6.00
CA LYS A 212 -1.14 -16.75 -6.14
C LYS A 212 -0.77 -15.78 -7.27
N PRO A 213 0.39 -15.10 -7.20
CA PRO A 213 0.81 -14.18 -8.26
C PRO A 213 0.84 -14.81 -9.65
N THR A 214 1.36 -16.04 -9.79
CA THR A 214 1.49 -16.73 -11.09
C THR A 214 0.13 -17.03 -11.73
N GLU A 215 -0.78 -17.64 -10.96
CA GLU A 215 -2.13 -18.00 -11.43
C GLU A 215 -2.93 -16.74 -11.78
N THR A 216 -2.78 -15.69 -10.97
CA THR A 216 -3.43 -14.40 -11.22
C THR A 216 -2.90 -13.72 -12.49
N ALA A 217 -1.59 -13.78 -12.74
CA ALA A 217 -0.99 -13.24 -13.96
C ALA A 217 -1.48 -13.99 -15.22
N ILE A 218 -1.65 -15.31 -15.15
CA ILE A 218 -2.25 -16.11 -16.22
C ILE A 218 -3.69 -15.66 -16.46
N HIS A 219 -4.48 -15.50 -15.40
CA HIS A 219 -5.84 -14.98 -15.51
C HIS A 219 -5.86 -13.61 -16.21
N HIS A 220 -5.00 -12.67 -15.81
CA HIS A 220 -4.95 -11.34 -16.43
C HIS A 220 -4.56 -11.41 -17.91
N ARG A 221 -3.55 -12.22 -18.25
CA ARG A 221 -3.08 -12.40 -19.63
C ARG A 221 -4.19 -12.89 -20.56
N ASN A 222 -5.03 -13.81 -20.08
CA ASN A 222 -6.11 -14.40 -20.87
C ASN A 222 -7.28 -13.43 -21.14
N HIS A 223 -7.41 -12.36 -20.35
CA HIS A 223 -8.60 -11.50 -20.35
C HIS A 223 -8.34 -10.03 -20.70
N VAL A 224 -7.15 -9.49 -20.44
CA VAL A 224 -6.84 -8.04 -20.53
C VAL A 224 -7.18 -7.42 -21.90
N VAL A 225 -6.84 -8.07 -23.01
CA VAL A 225 -7.14 -7.54 -24.35
C VAL A 225 -8.65 -7.55 -24.62
N LYS A 226 -9.34 -8.63 -24.24
CA LYS A 226 -10.80 -8.76 -24.41
C LYS A 226 -11.52 -7.71 -23.55
N LEU A 227 -11.04 -7.48 -22.33
CA LEU A 227 -11.62 -6.52 -21.40
C LEU A 227 -11.38 -5.07 -21.87
N ALA A 228 -10.20 -4.77 -22.43
CA ALA A 228 -9.92 -3.46 -23.01
C ALA A 228 -10.82 -3.15 -24.21
N ARG A 229 -10.98 -4.13 -25.12
CA ARG A 229 -11.94 -4.01 -26.24
C ARG A 229 -13.35 -3.78 -25.75
N ARG A 230 -13.79 -4.55 -24.74
CA ARG A 230 -15.12 -4.39 -24.12
C ARG A 230 -15.30 -2.99 -23.51
N SER A 231 -14.31 -2.48 -22.78
CA SER A 231 -14.35 -1.15 -22.17
C SER A 231 -14.49 -0.02 -23.19
N LEU A 232 -13.78 -0.10 -24.33
CA LEU A 232 -13.93 0.87 -25.42
C LEU A 232 -15.30 0.79 -26.10
N LEU A 233 -15.83 -0.42 -26.31
CA LEU A 233 -17.16 -0.63 -26.88
C LEU A 233 -18.26 -0.09 -25.95
N GLU A 234 -18.21 -0.41 -24.65
CA GLU A 234 -19.16 0.09 -23.66
C GLU A 234 -19.12 1.62 -23.53
N ALA A 235 -17.92 2.22 -23.63
CA ALA A 235 -17.76 3.67 -23.60
C ALA A 235 -18.15 4.37 -24.92
N ASN A 236 -18.34 3.61 -26.01
CA ASN A 236 -18.51 4.10 -27.37
C ASN A 236 -17.37 5.05 -27.81
N ILE A 237 -16.12 4.66 -27.51
CA ILE A 237 -14.89 5.43 -27.76
C ILE A 237 -14.01 4.67 -28.75
N LYS A 238 -13.52 5.37 -29.78
CA LYS A 238 -12.47 4.84 -30.67
C LYS A 238 -11.09 5.14 -30.09
N PRO A 239 -10.05 4.37 -30.43
CA PRO A 239 -8.68 4.66 -30.00
C PRO A 239 -8.22 6.10 -30.29
N ASP A 240 -8.64 6.68 -31.41
CA ASP A 240 -8.28 8.04 -31.80
C ASP A 240 -8.88 9.11 -30.86
N ASP A 241 -10.01 8.81 -30.23
CA ASP A 241 -10.71 9.68 -29.28
C ASP A 241 -10.04 9.72 -27.89
N LEU A 242 -9.11 8.80 -27.61
CA LEU A 242 -8.35 8.79 -26.36
C LEU A 242 -7.26 9.87 -26.39
N ASP A 243 -7.05 10.54 -25.25
CA ASP A 243 -5.96 11.51 -25.09
C ASP A 243 -4.76 10.90 -24.35
N ALA A 244 -4.97 9.91 -23.47
CA ALA A 244 -3.89 9.14 -22.85
C ALA A 244 -4.33 7.73 -22.36
N ILE A 245 -3.34 6.90 -22.02
CA ILE A 245 -3.54 5.59 -21.38
C ILE A 245 -2.87 5.59 -20.01
N ALA A 246 -3.66 5.36 -18.97
CA ALA A 246 -3.22 5.20 -17.60
C ALA A 246 -3.18 3.72 -17.21
N TYR A 247 -2.19 3.34 -16.41
CA TYR A 247 -2.07 1.98 -15.89
C TYR A 247 -1.55 1.98 -14.46
N THR A 248 -1.88 0.94 -13.70
CA THR A 248 -1.34 0.77 -12.36
C THR A 248 0.15 0.48 -12.41
N LYS A 249 0.97 1.45 -12.02
CA LYS A 249 2.43 1.29 -11.88
C LYS A 249 2.77 0.50 -10.62
N GLY A 250 1.95 0.65 -9.57
CA GLY A 250 2.05 -0.07 -8.31
C GLY A 250 1.37 0.67 -7.16
N PRO A 251 1.42 0.17 -5.92
CA PRO A 251 1.99 -1.13 -5.52
C PRO A 251 1.13 -2.31 -6.01
N GLY A 252 1.63 -3.55 -5.84
CA GLY A 252 0.88 -4.75 -6.24
C GLY A 252 1.75 -5.98 -6.48
N MET A 253 1.10 -7.08 -6.88
CA MET A 253 1.79 -8.33 -7.22
C MET A 253 2.56 -8.18 -8.53
N GLY A 254 3.85 -8.55 -8.53
CA GLY A 254 4.75 -8.35 -9.67
C GLY A 254 4.24 -8.93 -10.99
N GLY A 255 3.83 -10.21 -11.01
CA GLY A 255 3.33 -10.86 -12.23
C GLY A 255 2.10 -10.17 -12.84
N PRO A 256 1.01 -9.98 -12.09
CA PRO A 256 -0.17 -9.23 -12.53
C PRO A 256 0.13 -7.80 -13.01
N LEU A 257 0.94 -7.04 -12.26
CA LEU A 257 1.36 -5.68 -12.65
C LEU A 257 2.08 -5.68 -14.01
N GLN A 258 3.02 -6.61 -14.22
CA GLN A 258 3.76 -6.72 -15.48
C GLN A 258 2.85 -6.98 -16.67
N VAL A 259 1.83 -7.84 -16.52
CA VAL A 259 0.86 -8.12 -17.58
C VAL A 259 0.13 -6.84 -18.00
N VAL A 260 -0.37 -6.06 -17.04
CA VAL A 260 -1.09 -4.82 -17.35
C VAL A 260 -0.17 -3.77 -17.96
N ALA A 261 1.02 -3.57 -17.40
CA ALA A 261 1.99 -2.60 -17.91
C ALA A 261 2.42 -2.90 -19.35
N ILE A 262 2.68 -4.17 -19.69
CA ILE A 262 3.04 -4.56 -21.06
C ILE A 262 1.91 -4.23 -22.04
N VAL A 263 0.66 -4.53 -21.68
CA VAL A 263 -0.47 -4.24 -22.57
C VAL A 263 -0.69 -2.74 -22.72
N ALA A 264 -0.62 -1.97 -21.63
CA ALA A 264 -0.72 -0.52 -21.68
C ALA A 264 0.33 0.08 -22.62
N ARG A 265 1.59 -0.37 -22.50
CA ARG A 265 2.70 0.06 -23.37
C ARG A 265 2.45 -0.25 -24.84
N VAL A 266 2.01 -1.47 -25.14
CA VAL A 266 1.70 -1.89 -26.52
C VAL A 266 0.57 -1.03 -27.10
N LEU A 267 -0.52 -0.83 -26.36
CA LEU A 267 -1.64 -0.01 -26.82
C LEU A 267 -1.24 1.45 -27.03
N ALA A 268 -0.45 2.02 -26.12
CA ALA A 268 0.05 3.38 -26.24
C ALA A 268 0.93 3.57 -27.48
N GLN A 269 1.81 2.61 -27.77
CA GLN A 269 2.65 2.66 -28.97
C GLN A 269 1.83 2.47 -30.25
N LEU A 270 0.87 1.54 -30.27
CA LEU A 270 0.01 1.29 -31.43
C LEU A 270 -0.89 2.48 -31.78
N TRP A 271 -1.41 3.18 -30.76
CA TRP A 271 -2.33 4.30 -30.94
C TRP A 271 -1.66 5.66 -30.83
N ASN A 272 -0.33 5.69 -30.68
CA ASN A 272 0.47 6.89 -30.49
C ASN A 272 -0.09 7.81 -29.37
N LYS A 273 -0.36 7.22 -28.20
CA LYS A 273 -0.92 7.92 -27.03
C LYS A 273 0.12 7.99 -25.89
N PRO A 274 0.15 9.08 -25.11
CA PRO A 274 0.99 9.16 -23.92
C PRO A 274 0.56 8.14 -22.86
N LEU A 275 1.53 7.70 -22.06
CA LEU A 275 1.32 6.80 -20.92
C LEU A 275 1.33 7.56 -19.60
N ILE A 276 0.60 7.05 -18.63
CA ILE A 276 0.57 7.59 -17.26
C ILE A 276 0.66 6.43 -16.27
N GLY A 277 1.78 6.35 -15.56
CA GLY A 277 1.99 5.38 -14.48
C GLY A 277 1.34 5.87 -13.19
N VAL A 278 0.25 5.24 -12.79
CA VAL A 278 -0.58 5.67 -11.65
C VAL A 278 -0.26 4.85 -10.40
N ASN A 279 -0.20 5.52 -9.24
CA ASN A 279 -0.14 4.85 -7.94
C ASN A 279 -1.55 4.34 -7.56
N HIS A 280 -1.65 3.06 -7.24
CA HIS A 280 -2.90 2.38 -6.91
C HIS A 280 -3.63 3.00 -5.71
N CYS A 281 -2.89 3.37 -4.66
CA CYS A 281 -3.47 3.95 -3.45
C CYS A 281 -4.04 5.34 -3.75
N VAL A 282 -3.30 6.17 -4.49
CA VAL A 282 -3.75 7.49 -4.94
C VAL A 282 -4.98 7.38 -5.84
N ALA A 283 -5.05 6.37 -6.69
CA ALA A 283 -6.21 6.13 -7.55
C ALA A 283 -7.50 5.86 -6.77
N HIS A 284 -7.42 5.07 -5.69
CA HIS A 284 -8.55 4.88 -4.77
C HIS A 284 -8.99 6.21 -4.14
N ILE A 285 -8.05 7.04 -3.70
CA ILE A 285 -8.34 8.36 -3.11
C ILE A 285 -9.05 9.27 -4.13
N GLU A 286 -8.48 9.45 -5.33
CA GLU A 286 -9.03 10.39 -6.32
C GLU A 286 -10.39 9.93 -6.86
N MET A 287 -10.60 8.63 -7.04
CA MET A 287 -11.93 8.12 -7.38
C MET A 287 -12.93 8.38 -6.25
N GLY A 288 -12.53 8.14 -4.99
CA GLY A 288 -13.36 8.44 -3.83
C GLY A 288 -13.76 9.91 -3.75
N ARG A 289 -12.82 10.82 -4.00
CA ARG A 289 -13.07 12.27 -4.06
C ARG A 289 -14.04 12.63 -5.18
N LEU A 290 -13.85 12.09 -6.38
CA LEU A 290 -14.72 12.35 -7.52
C LEU A 290 -16.18 11.97 -7.22
N VAL A 291 -16.42 10.75 -6.72
CA VAL A 291 -17.78 10.23 -6.59
C VAL A 291 -18.51 10.74 -5.34
N THR A 292 -17.77 11.11 -4.29
CA THR A 292 -18.36 11.61 -3.02
C THR A 292 -18.36 13.13 -2.92
N GLY A 293 -17.55 13.82 -3.72
CA GLY A 293 -17.33 15.26 -3.60
C GLY A 293 -16.44 15.69 -2.44
N ALA A 294 -15.79 14.74 -1.73
CA ALA A 294 -14.93 15.03 -0.59
C ALA A 294 -13.77 15.97 -0.97
N GLN A 295 -13.57 17.05 -0.20
CA GLN A 295 -12.62 18.11 -0.53
C GLN A 295 -11.29 17.98 0.20
N SER A 296 -11.28 17.70 1.50
CA SER A 296 -10.04 17.49 2.26
C SER A 296 -10.21 16.46 3.38
N PRO A 297 -10.53 15.20 3.03
CA PRO A 297 -10.79 14.16 4.02
C PRO A 297 -9.51 13.59 4.63
N ILE A 298 -9.61 13.09 5.88
CA ILE A 298 -8.79 11.94 6.27
C ILE A 298 -9.29 10.74 5.48
N VAL A 299 -8.38 10.03 4.82
CA VAL A 299 -8.72 8.83 4.06
C VAL A 299 -8.33 7.59 4.85
N LEU A 300 -9.30 6.73 5.15
CA LEU A 300 -9.05 5.35 5.56
C LEU A 300 -9.03 4.46 4.31
N TYR A 301 -7.84 4.02 3.92
CA TYR A 301 -7.68 3.06 2.82
C TYR A 301 -7.51 1.64 3.37
N VAL A 302 -8.54 0.81 3.19
CA VAL A 302 -8.56 -0.59 3.67
C VAL A 302 -8.91 -1.56 2.55
N SER A 303 -7.94 -2.39 2.17
CA SER A 303 -8.04 -3.40 1.11
C SER A 303 -7.48 -4.75 1.57
N GLY A 304 -7.46 -5.74 0.66
CA GLY A 304 -6.80 -7.02 0.91
C GLY A 304 -5.26 -6.91 1.03
N GLY A 305 -4.67 -5.83 0.53
CA GLY A 305 -3.23 -5.60 0.50
C GLY A 305 -2.75 -4.37 1.28
N ASN A 306 -3.65 -3.45 1.64
CA ASN A 306 -3.30 -2.17 2.28
C ASN A 306 -4.23 -1.86 3.46
N SER A 307 -3.68 -1.20 4.48
CA SER A 307 -4.44 -0.60 5.58
C SER A 307 -3.67 0.64 6.04
N GLN A 308 -4.15 1.81 5.62
CA GLN A 308 -3.46 3.09 5.81
C GLN A 308 -4.47 4.19 6.14
N VAL A 309 -4.05 5.12 7.00
CA VAL A 309 -4.73 6.39 7.26
C VAL A 309 -3.90 7.49 6.59
N ILE A 310 -4.50 8.16 5.61
CA ILE A 310 -3.80 9.04 4.67
C ILE A 310 -4.44 10.43 4.73
N ALA A 311 -3.64 11.49 4.66
CA ALA A 311 -4.13 12.83 4.41
C ALA A 311 -3.26 13.56 3.39
N TYR A 312 -3.86 14.47 2.64
CA TYR A 312 -3.12 15.35 1.75
C TYR A 312 -2.44 16.46 2.56
N SER A 313 -1.11 16.62 2.42
CA SER A 313 -0.36 17.70 3.07
C SER A 313 0.96 17.98 2.36
N GLY A 314 1.18 19.25 2.01
CA GLY A 314 2.41 19.73 1.37
C GLY A 314 2.67 19.07 0.01
N GLY A 315 1.65 19.03 -0.86
CA GLY A 315 1.77 18.49 -2.22
C GLY A 315 1.78 16.96 -2.32
N ARG A 316 1.58 16.23 -1.21
CA ARG A 316 1.69 14.76 -1.17
C ARG A 316 0.58 14.14 -0.33
N TYR A 317 0.24 12.90 -0.65
CA TYR A 317 -0.61 12.05 0.19
C TYR A 317 0.24 11.35 1.25
N ARG A 318 0.22 11.87 2.48
CA ARG A 318 1.04 11.38 3.60
C ARG A 318 0.32 10.31 4.38
N ILE A 319 1.07 9.30 4.81
CA ILE A 319 0.58 8.21 5.65
C ILE A 319 0.79 8.62 7.10
N PHE A 320 -0.30 8.78 7.86
CA PHE A 320 -0.29 9.12 9.28
C PHE A 320 -0.27 7.89 10.18
N GLY A 321 -0.85 6.80 9.69
CA GLY A 321 -0.87 5.50 10.36
C GLY A 321 -1.02 4.39 9.34
N GLU A 322 -0.39 3.25 9.60
CA GLU A 322 -0.52 2.08 8.74
C GLU A 322 -0.49 0.76 9.53
N THR A 323 -0.84 -0.33 8.87
CA THR A 323 -0.62 -1.65 9.45
C THR A 323 0.87 -1.96 9.55
N LEU A 324 1.29 -2.50 10.70
CA LEU A 324 2.67 -2.93 10.94
C LEU A 324 2.96 -4.33 10.39
N ASP A 325 1.92 -5.08 9.99
CA ASP A 325 2.07 -6.47 9.54
C ASP A 325 1.25 -6.80 8.28
N ILE A 326 0.04 -7.32 8.42
CA ILE A 326 -0.86 -7.71 7.34
C ILE A 326 -1.96 -6.67 7.21
N ALA A 327 -2.52 -6.50 6.01
CA ALA A 327 -3.69 -5.64 5.83
C ALA A 327 -4.93 -6.24 6.53
N LEU A 328 -5.85 -5.35 6.91
CA LEU A 328 -7.15 -5.69 7.47
C LEU A 328 -7.91 -6.69 6.58
N GLY A 329 -8.01 -6.43 5.28
CA GLY A 329 -8.65 -7.35 4.35
C GLY A 329 -7.94 -8.71 4.27
N ASN A 330 -6.61 -8.73 4.40
CA ASN A 330 -5.84 -9.97 4.46
C ASN A 330 -6.17 -10.78 5.73
N CYS A 331 -6.34 -10.09 6.87
CA CYS A 331 -6.75 -10.70 8.13
C CYS A 331 -8.13 -11.37 7.98
N LEU A 332 -9.10 -10.65 7.43
CA LEU A 332 -10.44 -11.17 7.12
C LEU A 332 -10.35 -12.37 6.16
N ASP A 333 -9.67 -12.24 5.03
CA ASP A 333 -9.55 -13.32 4.04
C ASP A 333 -8.84 -14.56 4.59
N ARG A 334 -7.82 -14.40 5.44
CA ARG A 334 -7.15 -15.52 6.10
C ARG A 334 -8.04 -16.16 7.15
N PHE A 335 -8.82 -15.38 7.89
CA PHE A 335 -9.76 -15.93 8.86
C PHE A 335 -10.90 -16.71 8.17
N ALA A 336 -11.48 -16.17 7.09
CA ALA A 336 -12.48 -16.86 6.28
C ALA A 336 -12.00 -18.27 5.85
N ARG A 337 -10.72 -18.39 5.46
CA ARG A 337 -10.11 -19.69 5.12
C ARG A 337 -10.00 -20.64 6.31
N VAL A 338 -9.71 -20.14 7.50
CA VAL A 338 -9.61 -20.95 8.73
C VAL A 338 -10.94 -21.61 9.07
N ILE A 339 -12.04 -20.90 8.84
CA ILE A 339 -13.40 -21.40 9.09
C ILE A 339 -14.08 -21.93 7.82
N ASN A 340 -13.33 -22.08 6.72
CA ASN A 340 -13.79 -22.62 5.43
C ASN A 340 -15.01 -21.89 4.83
N LEU A 341 -15.07 -20.57 4.97
CA LEU A 341 -16.05 -19.72 4.27
C LEU A 341 -15.70 -19.61 2.77
N SER A 342 -16.74 -19.39 1.95
CA SER A 342 -16.62 -19.22 0.51
C SER A 342 -15.78 -17.98 0.15
N ASN A 343 -15.06 -18.06 -0.97
CA ASN A 343 -14.38 -16.91 -1.58
C ASN A 343 -15.26 -16.15 -2.58
N ASP A 344 -16.48 -16.63 -2.87
CA ASP A 344 -17.41 -16.03 -3.82
C ASP A 344 -18.58 -15.36 -3.06
N PRO A 345 -18.91 -14.07 -3.33
CA PRO A 345 -18.24 -13.14 -4.25
C PRO A 345 -16.91 -12.60 -3.73
N SER A 346 -16.74 -12.56 -2.40
CA SER A 346 -15.46 -12.33 -1.72
C SER A 346 -15.49 -12.89 -0.31
N PRO A 347 -14.33 -13.25 0.29
CA PRO A 347 -14.29 -13.74 1.66
C PRO A 347 -14.75 -12.69 2.68
N GLY A 348 -14.36 -11.43 2.49
CA GLY A 348 -14.79 -10.31 3.33
C GLY A 348 -16.31 -10.12 3.36
N TYR A 349 -16.97 -10.19 2.20
CA TYR A 349 -18.44 -10.13 2.12
C TYR A 349 -19.10 -11.31 2.85
N ASN A 350 -18.55 -12.52 2.72
CA ASN A 350 -19.11 -13.69 3.40
C ASN A 350 -18.92 -13.63 4.93
N ILE A 351 -17.82 -13.05 5.41
CA ILE A 351 -17.65 -12.73 6.83
C ILE A 351 -18.72 -11.74 7.27
N GLU A 352 -19.01 -10.69 6.50
CA GLU A 352 -20.06 -9.71 6.82
C GLU A 352 -21.44 -10.33 6.93
N GLN A 353 -21.81 -11.21 6.00
CA GLN A 353 -23.12 -11.88 6.07
C GLN A 353 -23.20 -12.87 7.24
N ALA A 354 -22.09 -13.53 7.59
CA ALA A 354 -22.03 -14.41 8.75
C ALA A 354 -22.10 -13.61 10.06
N ALA A 355 -21.41 -12.48 10.16
CA ALA A 355 -21.36 -11.61 11.33
C ALA A 355 -22.76 -11.13 11.76
N LYS A 356 -23.68 -10.87 10.82
CA LYS A 356 -25.07 -10.48 11.11
C LYS A 356 -25.87 -11.52 11.91
N LYS A 357 -25.42 -12.77 11.93
CA LYS A 357 -26.04 -13.88 12.67
C LYS A 357 -25.35 -14.15 14.00
N GLY A 358 -24.22 -13.50 14.28
CA GLY A 358 -23.49 -13.63 15.52
C GLY A 358 -24.24 -12.95 16.65
N ILE A 359 -24.28 -13.60 17.82
CA ILE A 359 -24.97 -13.09 19.02
C ILE A 359 -24.03 -13.00 20.22
N LYS A 360 -22.92 -13.73 20.19
CA LYS A 360 -21.97 -13.81 21.29
C LYS A 360 -20.66 -13.14 20.90
N PHE A 361 -20.26 -12.14 21.68
CA PHE A 361 -18.96 -11.50 21.53
C PHE A 361 -17.87 -12.38 22.17
N TYR A 362 -16.83 -12.68 21.41
CA TYR A 362 -15.62 -13.35 21.85
C TYR A 362 -14.50 -12.32 21.96
N GLU A 363 -13.92 -12.18 23.15
CA GLU A 363 -12.88 -11.21 23.39
C GLU A 363 -11.62 -11.52 22.57
N LEU A 364 -11.16 -10.53 21.81
CA LEU A 364 -9.99 -10.61 20.95
C LEU A 364 -8.95 -9.57 21.37
N PRO A 365 -7.65 -9.81 21.09
CA PRO A 365 -6.61 -8.80 21.34
C PRO A 365 -6.92 -7.49 20.60
N TYR A 366 -6.78 -6.36 21.29
CA TYR A 366 -6.94 -5.02 20.71
C TYR A 366 -5.56 -4.38 20.53
N ALA A 367 -5.09 -4.27 19.28
CA ALA A 367 -3.67 -4.00 18.98
C ALA A 367 -3.45 -2.70 18.19
N VAL A 368 -3.81 -1.58 18.79
CA VAL A 368 -3.50 -0.22 18.30
C VAL A 368 -2.23 0.31 18.95
N LYS A 369 -1.34 0.93 18.16
CA LYS A 369 -0.09 1.56 18.63
C LYS A 369 0.01 2.98 18.06
N GLY A 370 -0.44 3.98 18.81
CA GLY A 370 -0.51 5.36 18.29
C GLY A 370 -1.50 5.46 17.14
N MET A 371 -1.04 5.74 15.92
CA MET A 371 -1.88 5.73 14.72
C MET A 371 -1.74 4.43 13.89
N ASP A 372 -0.89 3.50 14.33
CA ASP A 372 -0.64 2.23 13.64
C ASP A 372 -1.48 1.09 14.24
N VAL A 373 -1.69 0.04 13.44
CA VAL A 373 -2.44 -1.17 13.81
C VAL A 373 -1.67 -2.45 13.52
N SER A 374 -1.99 -3.53 14.22
CA SER A 374 -1.42 -4.87 14.00
C SER A 374 -2.52 -5.92 14.03
N PHE A 375 -2.63 -6.72 12.96
CA PHE A 375 -3.70 -7.72 12.81
C PHE A 375 -3.18 -9.16 12.87
N ALA A 376 -1.88 -9.39 12.67
CA ALA A 376 -1.30 -10.74 12.65
C ALA A 376 -1.48 -11.48 13.99
N GLY A 377 -1.40 -10.77 15.11
CA GLY A 377 -1.64 -11.32 16.45
C GLY A 377 -3.08 -11.82 16.63
N ILE A 378 -4.06 -11.02 16.21
CA ILE A 378 -5.49 -11.34 16.26
C ILE A 378 -5.78 -12.58 15.40
N LEU A 379 -5.26 -12.61 14.17
CA LEU A 379 -5.43 -13.74 13.27
C LEU A 379 -4.81 -15.03 13.85
N SER A 380 -3.63 -14.94 14.45
CA SER A 380 -2.96 -16.10 15.04
C SER A 380 -3.72 -16.62 16.26
N TYR A 381 -4.24 -15.72 17.10
CA TYR A 381 -5.09 -16.04 18.24
C TYR A 381 -6.35 -16.79 17.82
N LEU A 382 -7.05 -16.30 16.78
CA LEU A 382 -8.24 -16.94 16.21
C LEU A 382 -7.92 -18.28 15.55
N LYS A 383 -6.82 -18.39 14.82
CA LYS A 383 -6.38 -19.65 14.18
C LYS A 383 -6.21 -20.78 15.18
N GLU A 384 -5.67 -20.48 16.36
CA GLU A 384 -5.40 -21.47 17.39
C GLU A 384 -6.69 -21.90 18.13
N ARG A 385 -7.58 -20.95 18.41
CA ARG A 385 -8.72 -21.13 19.33
C ARG A 385 -10.04 -21.41 18.63
N ALA A 386 -10.34 -20.74 17.51
CA ALA A 386 -11.64 -20.87 16.84
C ALA A 386 -11.96 -22.32 16.45
N PRO A 387 -11.04 -23.13 15.87
CA PRO A 387 -11.37 -24.52 15.53
C PRO A 387 -11.70 -25.41 16.74
N LYS A 388 -11.17 -25.10 17.92
CA LYS A 388 -11.46 -25.84 19.16
C LYS A 388 -12.86 -25.46 19.68
N LEU A 389 -13.13 -24.17 19.77
CA LEU A 389 -14.39 -23.62 20.27
C LEU A 389 -15.60 -23.87 19.34
N LEU A 390 -15.36 -23.95 18.04
CA LEU A 390 -16.36 -24.37 17.06
C LEU A 390 -16.74 -25.85 17.25
N ARG A 391 -15.79 -26.70 17.64
CA ARG A 391 -16.02 -28.13 17.85
C ARG A 391 -16.75 -28.43 19.15
N THR A 392 -16.50 -27.65 20.20
CA THR A 392 -17.24 -27.73 21.46
C THR A 392 -18.65 -27.17 21.35
N GLY A 393 -18.94 -26.38 20.30
CA GLY A 393 -20.22 -25.69 20.12
C GLY A 393 -20.42 -24.48 21.03
N GLU A 394 -19.36 -24.03 21.72
CA GLU A 394 -19.43 -22.88 22.64
C GLU A 394 -19.58 -21.54 21.91
N TYR A 395 -19.08 -21.49 20.67
CA TYR A 395 -19.18 -20.36 19.75
C TYR A 395 -19.49 -20.87 18.34
N THR A 396 -20.22 -20.08 17.57
CA THR A 396 -20.49 -20.37 16.16
C THR A 396 -19.51 -19.63 15.25
N GLN A 397 -19.48 -20.00 13.96
CA GLN A 397 -18.71 -19.23 12.97
C GLN A 397 -19.20 -17.78 12.87
N ALA A 398 -20.52 -17.58 13.03
CA ALA A 398 -21.15 -16.27 13.01
C ALA A 398 -20.67 -15.40 14.18
N ASP A 399 -20.55 -15.98 15.38
CA ASP A 399 -20.03 -15.28 16.57
C ASP A 399 -18.58 -14.82 16.38
N PHE A 400 -17.73 -15.66 15.79
CA PHE A 400 -16.36 -15.24 15.48
C PHE A 400 -16.28 -14.18 14.37
N CYS A 401 -17.12 -14.28 13.34
CA CYS A 401 -17.18 -13.25 12.30
C CYS A 401 -17.62 -11.90 12.87
N PHE A 402 -18.65 -11.91 13.72
CA PHE A 402 -19.10 -10.75 14.48
C PHE A 402 -17.98 -10.17 15.35
N SER A 403 -17.40 -10.98 16.22
CA SER A 403 -16.36 -10.54 17.17
C SER A 403 -15.11 -10.01 16.47
N LEU A 404 -14.69 -10.66 15.37
CA LEU A 404 -13.59 -10.21 14.56
C LEU A 404 -13.89 -8.83 13.97
N GLN A 405 -15.06 -8.64 13.33
CA GLN A 405 -15.45 -7.36 12.74
C GLN A 405 -15.48 -6.24 13.78
N GLU A 406 -16.18 -6.43 14.89
CA GLU A 406 -16.27 -5.41 15.95
C GLU A 406 -14.87 -5.00 16.44
N THR A 407 -13.98 -5.97 16.68
CA THR A 407 -12.63 -5.68 17.19
C THR A 407 -11.80 -4.91 16.17
N VAL A 408 -11.68 -5.44 14.94
CA VAL A 408 -10.77 -4.85 13.95
C VAL A 408 -11.29 -3.55 13.34
N PHE A 409 -12.62 -3.39 13.26
CA PHE A 409 -13.24 -2.15 12.80
C PHE A 409 -13.13 -1.07 13.86
N ALA A 410 -13.33 -1.38 15.14
CA ALA A 410 -13.07 -0.44 16.23
C ALA A 410 -11.61 0.07 16.20
N MET A 411 -10.64 -0.82 15.94
CA MET A 411 -9.23 -0.42 15.81
C MET A 411 -8.98 0.58 14.68
N VAL A 412 -9.56 0.35 13.50
CA VAL A 412 -9.37 1.28 12.37
C VAL A 412 -10.16 2.58 12.53
N VAL A 413 -11.31 2.56 13.22
CA VAL A 413 -12.06 3.76 13.60
C VAL A 413 -11.23 4.60 14.59
N GLU A 414 -10.62 3.98 15.62
CA GLU A 414 -9.77 4.67 16.61
C GLU A 414 -8.60 5.41 15.94
N ILE A 415 -7.83 4.74 15.07
CA ILE A 415 -6.68 5.41 14.42
C ILE A 415 -7.13 6.49 13.42
N THR A 416 -8.31 6.32 12.81
CA THR A 416 -8.87 7.31 11.89
C THR A 416 -9.30 8.56 12.66
N GLU A 417 -9.97 8.38 13.81
CA GLU A 417 -10.31 9.48 14.71
C GLU A 417 -9.07 10.23 15.20
N ARG A 418 -8.01 9.50 15.61
CA ARG A 418 -6.74 10.12 16.03
C ARG A 418 -6.15 10.99 14.93
N ALA A 419 -6.14 10.52 13.68
CA ALA A 419 -5.67 11.30 12.55
C ALA A 419 -6.57 12.50 12.24
N MET A 420 -7.90 12.36 12.37
CA MET A 420 -8.83 13.48 12.21
C MET A 420 -8.60 14.57 13.25
N ALA A 421 -8.36 14.18 14.52
CA ALA A 421 -8.02 15.12 15.58
C ALA A 421 -6.67 15.81 15.34
N HIS A 422 -5.69 15.09 14.79
CA HIS A 422 -4.37 15.64 14.48
C HIS A 422 -4.39 16.65 13.32
N CYS A 423 -5.22 16.39 12.30
CA CYS A 423 -5.29 17.22 11.08
C CYS A 423 -6.42 18.27 11.10
N ASP A 424 -7.27 18.28 12.13
CA ASP A 424 -8.43 19.16 12.29
C ASP A 424 -9.35 19.19 11.04
N THR A 425 -9.75 18.00 10.56
CA THR A 425 -10.68 17.88 9.42
C THR A 425 -12.04 17.34 9.83
N LYS A 426 -13.05 17.75 9.06
CA LYS A 426 -14.47 17.39 9.22
C LYS A 426 -14.97 16.41 8.15
N GLU A 427 -14.07 15.83 7.38
CA GLU A 427 -14.41 14.81 6.39
C GLU A 427 -13.56 13.56 6.61
N VAL A 428 -14.21 12.40 6.57
CA VAL A 428 -13.54 11.10 6.52
C VAL A 428 -13.99 10.36 5.28
N LEU A 429 -13.04 9.88 4.48
CA LEU A 429 -13.29 9.13 3.26
C LEU A 429 -12.83 7.68 3.45
N ILE A 430 -13.72 6.71 3.25
CA ILE A 430 -13.34 5.29 3.26
C ILE A 430 -13.22 4.79 1.83
N VAL A 431 -12.07 4.19 1.51
CA VAL A 431 -11.78 3.60 0.19
C VAL A 431 -11.14 2.22 0.33
N GLY A 432 -11.06 1.50 -0.79
CA GLY A 432 -10.58 0.12 -0.84
C GLY A 432 -11.69 -0.91 -0.57
N GLY A 433 -11.40 -2.17 -0.89
CA GLY A 433 -12.44 -3.20 -0.93
C GLY A 433 -13.08 -3.54 0.41
N VAL A 434 -12.42 -3.30 1.54
CA VAL A 434 -13.04 -3.47 2.87
C VAL A 434 -13.95 -2.28 3.18
N GLY A 435 -13.77 -1.14 2.50
CA GLY A 435 -14.64 0.03 2.59
C GLY A 435 -16.08 -0.22 2.13
N CYS A 436 -16.34 -1.30 1.37
CA CYS A 436 -17.71 -1.76 1.06
C CYS A 436 -18.49 -2.27 2.28
N ASN A 437 -17.80 -2.62 3.36
CA ASN A 437 -18.43 -3.28 4.49
C ASN A 437 -19.36 -2.31 5.24
N MET A 438 -20.64 -2.65 5.31
CA MET A 438 -21.65 -1.75 5.88
C MET A 438 -21.47 -1.55 7.38
N ARG A 439 -20.95 -2.55 8.10
CA ARG A 439 -20.67 -2.42 9.54
C ARG A 439 -19.52 -1.45 9.81
N LEU A 440 -18.45 -1.52 9.02
CA LEU A 440 -17.36 -0.53 9.10
C LEU A 440 -17.86 0.89 8.78
N GLN A 441 -18.67 1.04 7.74
CA GLN A 441 -19.26 2.35 7.39
C GLN A 441 -20.16 2.87 8.53
N GLU A 442 -20.97 2.02 9.15
CA GLU A 442 -21.83 2.38 10.29
C GLU A 442 -20.99 2.86 11.48
N MET A 443 -19.96 2.11 11.88
CA MET A 443 -19.08 2.49 12.99
C MET A 443 -18.33 3.80 12.72
N MET A 444 -17.83 3.98 11.49
CA MET A 444 -17.16 5.22 11.10
C MET A 444 -18.13 6.40 11.05
N LYS A 445 -19.37 6.17 10.60
CA LYS A 445 -20.43 7.19 10.56
C LYS A 445 -20.76 7.67 11.98
N CYS A 446 -20.92 6.75 12.93
CA CYS A 446 -21.16 7.07 14.34
C CYS A 446 -20.05 7.98 14.89
N MET A 447 -18.78 7.59 14.71
CA MET A 447 -17.63 8.41 15.13
C MET A 447 -17.62 9.79 14.44
N ALA A 448 -17.86 9.84 13.13
CA ALA A 448 -17.89 11.09 12.39
C ALA A 448 -19.01 12.03 12.89
N GLU A 449 -20.22 11.52 13.11
CA GLU A 449 -21.37 12.30 13.59
C GLU A 449 -21.12 12.86 15.00
N GLU A 450 -20.55 12.08 15.92
CA GLU A 450 -20.19 12.52 17.27
C GLU A 450 -19.14 13.64 17.26
N ARG A 451 -18.27 13.68 16.24
CA ARG A 451 -17.29 14.76 16.03
C ARG A 451 -17.83 15.96 15.25
N GLY A 452 -19.07 15.92 14.75
CA GLY A 452 -19.59 16.92 13.84
C GLY A 452 -18.89 16.93 12.46
N ALA A 453 -18.44 15.76 12.02
CA ALA A 453 -17.79 15.48 10.74
C ALA A 453 -18.71 14.65 9.82
N THR A 454 -18.33 14.52 8.56
CA THR A 454 -19.09 13.78 7.54
C THR A 454 -18.31 12.55 7.07
N LEU A 455 -19.00 11.40 7.03
CA LEU A 455 -18.51 10.21 6.33
C LEU A 455 -18.80 10.29 4.84
N CYS A 456 -17.75 10.17 4.04
CA CYS A 456 -17.78 9.94 2.61
C CYS A 456 -17.40 8.47 2.34
N ALA A 457 -18.30 7.70 1.75
CA ALA A 457 -18.03 6.32 1.38
C ALA A 457 -18.42 6.09 -0.08
N THR A 458 -17.65 5.27 -0.78
CA THR A 458 -18.00 4.84 -2.13
C THR A 458 -18.84 3.56 -2.11
N ASP A 459 -19.52 3.25 -3.20
CA ASP A 459 -20.20 1.97 -3.37
C ASP A 459 -19.31 0.91 -4.05
N ASP A 460 -19.81 -0.33 -4.13
CA ASP A 460 -19.13 -1.51 -4.68
C ASP A 460 -18.57 -1.34 -6.10
N ARG A 461 -19.11 -0.40 -6.89
CA ARG A 461 -18.61 -0.10 -8.24
C ARG A 461 -17.21 0.49 -8.18
N TYR A 462 -16.88 1.23 -7.12
CA TYR A 462 -15.66 2.02 -7.00
C TYR A 462 -14.76 1.63 -5.81
N CYS A 463 -15.30 1.08 -4.73
CA CYS A 463 -14.50 0.57 -3.59
C CYS A 463 -13.56 -0.57 -3.98
N ILE A 464 -14.05 -1.49 -4.81
CA ILE A 464 -13.30 -2.65 -5.28
C ILE A 464 -12.42 -2.22 -6.45
N ASP A 465 -11.16 -2.69 -6.49
CA ASP A 465 -10.18 -2.37 -7.54
C ASP A 465 -10.81 -2.36 -8.94
N ASN A 466 -10.68 -1.25 -9.66
CA ASN A 466 -11.36 -1.03 -10.93
C ASN A 466 -10.53 -0.15 -11.88
N GLY A 467 -10.79 -0.24 -13.18
CA GLY A 467 -10.03 0.52 -14.17
C GLY A 467 -10.37 2.01 -14.18
N ALA A 468 -11.60 2.38 -13.80
CA ALA A 468 -12.02 3.77 -13.77
C ALA A 468 -11.23 4.60 -12.74
N MET A 469 -10.86 4.02 -11.59
CA MET A 469 -10.06 4.76 -10.59
C MET A 469 -8.66 5.12 -11.13
N ILE A 470 -8.07 4.23 -11.93
CA ILE A 470 -6.80 4.47 -12.62
C ILE A 470 -6.97 5.52 -13.72
N ALA A 471 -8.09 5.47 -14.44
CA ALA A 471 -8.42 6.49 -15.43
C ALA A 471 -8.60 7.87 -14.77
N GLN A 472 -9.20 7.96 -13.57
CA GLN A 472 -9.44 9.23 -12.88
C GLN A 472 -8.13 9.85 -12.41
N ALA A 473 -7.31 9.10 -11.67
CA ALA A 473 -6.01 9.61 -11.26
C ALA A 473 -5.11 9.91 -12.48
N GLY A 474 -5.22 9.12 -13.55
CA GLY A 474 -4.59 9.42 -14.83
C GLY A 474 -5.07 10.73 -15.44
N TRP A 475 -6.37 11.04 -15.36
CA TRP A 475 -6.95 12.30 -15.83
C TRP A 475 -6.43 13.49 -15.00
N GLU A 476 -6.41 13.39 -13.67
CA GLU A 476 -5.85 14.42 -12.78
C GLU A 476 -4.39 14.73 -13.11
N MET A 477 -3.57 13.68 -13.27
CA MET A 477 -2.16 13.79 -13.65
C MET A 477 -2.00 14.43 -15.05
N PHE A 478 -2.77 13.96 -16.02
CA PHE A 478 -2.69 14.45 -17.40
C PHE A 478 -3.09 15.93 -17.51
N HIS A 479 -4.11 16.35 -16.76
CA HIS A 479 -4.61 17.72 -16.80
C HIS A 479 -3.56 18.75 -16.36
N VAL A 480 -2.63 18.36 -15.49
CA VAL A 480 -1.48 19.17 -15.09
C VAL A 480 -0.19 18.87 -15.88
N GLY A 481 -0.32 18.17 -17.01
CA GLY A 481 0.78 17.90 -17.95
C GLY A 481 1.70 16.74 -17.54
N MET A 482 1.32 15.91 -16.57
CA MET A 482 2.13 14.76 -16.16
C MET A 482 1.90 13.58 -17.13
N THR A 483 3.01 13.07 -17.66
CA THR A 483 3.06 11.83 -18.46
C THR A 483 4.26 11.00 -18.02
N THR A 484 4.30 9.72 -18.40
CA THR A 484 5.37 8.79 -18.06
C THR A 484 6.09 8.34 -19.34
N PRO A 485 7.35 8.74 -19.56
CA PRO A 485 8.15 8.28 -20.69
C PRO A 485 8.24 6.75 -20.72
N LEU A 486 8.28 6.14 -21.90
CA LEU A 486 8.27 4.68 -22.06
C LEU A 486 9.36 3.98 -21.22
N ALA A 487 10.55 4.58 -21.10
CA ALA A 487 11.66 4.05 -20.30
C ALA A 487 11.34 3.99 -18.78
N GLU A 488 10.44 4.83 -18.29
CA GLU A 488 10.05 4.94 -16.88
C GLU A 488 8.76 4.18 -16.55
N THR A 489 8.19 3.45 -17.52
CA THR A 489 6.96 2.67 -17.36
C THR A 489 7.16 1.31 -16.68
N ILE A 490 8.30 1.10 -16.03
CA ILE A 490 8.54 -0.09 -15.20
C ILE A 490 7.57 -0.11 -14.01
N VAL A 491 7.19 -1.31 -13.58
CA VAL A 491 6.29 -1.49 -12.43
C VAL A 491 7.08 -1.48 -11.11
N THR A 492 6.43 -1.03 -10.04
CA THR A 492 7.01 -0.96 -8.70
C THR A 492 6.11 -1.70 -7.72
N GLN A 493 6.51 -2.88 -7.25
CA GLN A 493 5.69 -3.66 -6.30
C GLN A 493 5.46 -2.92 -4.98
N ARG A 494 6.41 -2.06 -4.59
CA ARG A 494 6.39 -1.24 -3.38
C ARG A 494 6.45 0.23 -3.76
N PHE A 495 5.32 0.79 -4.17
CA PHE A 495 5.21 2.20 -4.53
C PHE A 495 4.50 2.93 -3.40
N ARG A 496 5.23 3.66 -2.54
CA ARG A 496 4.57 4.33 -1.40
C ARG A 496 3.64 5.44 -1.88
N THR A 497 2.58 5.66 -1.11
CA THR A 497 1.58 6.70 -1.39
C THR A 497 2.19 8.10 -1.38
N ASP A 498 3.15 8.35 -0.50
CA ASP A 498 3.82 9.65 -0.31
C ASP A 498 4.94 9.94 -1.32
N GLU A 499 5.32 8.96 -2.16
CA GLU A 499 6.26 9.18 -3.27
C GLU A 499 5.64 10.03 -4.39
N VAL A 500 4.31 10.05 -4.51
CA VAL A 500 3.59 10.81 -5.54
C VAL A 500 3.44 12.28 -5.14
N GLU A 501 3.91 13.16 -6.02
CA GLU A 501 3.64 14.60 -5.96
C GLU A 501 2.30 14.89 -6.64
N ALA A 502 1.27 15.20 -5.84
CA ALA A 502 -0.10 15.44 -6.31
C ALA A 502 -0.28 16.89 -6.78
N LYS A 503 0.34 17.24 -7.91
CA LYS A 503 0.36 18.59 -8.50
C LYS A 503 -1.01 19.12 -8.94
N TRP A 504 -1.99 18.25 -9.09
CA TRP A 504 -3.38 18.59 -9.39
C TRP A 504 -4.14 19.14 -8.19
N ARG A 505 -3.54 19.08 -6.99
CA ARG A 505 -4.12 19.64 -5.77
C ARG A 505 -3.43 20.96 -5.42
N ILE A 506 -4.25 21.95 -5.06
CA ILE A 506 -3.85 23.30 -4.65
C ILE A 506 -4.10 23.46 -3.15
#